data_AF-A0A7C6TE75-F1
#
_entry.id   AF-A0A7C6TE75-F1
#
_cell.length_a   1.000
_cell.length_b   1.000
_cell.length_c   1.000
_cell.angle_alpha   90.00
_cell.angle_beta   90.00
_cell.angle_gamma   90.00
#
_symmetry.space_group_name_H-M   'P 1'
#
loop_
_entity.id
_entity.type
_entity.pdbx_description
1 polymer ?
#
loop_
_entity_poly.entity_id
_entity_poly.type
_entity_poly.pdbx_seq_one_letter_code
_entity_poly.pdbx_strand_id
1 'polypeptide(L)' 'MPHLSPTELIIILVIVLAIFGAGKLSTLGGALGKGVKDFRAAMGGDDKNAGKDGGSSELQAAKVSEPTGTSQEGSDQEA' A
#
# COMPACT_ATOMS: atom_id res chain seq x y z
N MET A 1 12.35 -26.03 27.78
CA MET A 1 11.33 -25.59 26.79
C MET A 1 12.03 -24.62 25.85
N PRO A 2 12.00 -24.86 24.53
CA PRO A 2 12.58 -23.93 23.58
C PRO A 2 11.86 -22.58 23.70
N HIS A 3 12.62 -21.55 24.03
CA HIS A 3 12.13 -20.19 24.19
C HIS A 3 12.30 -19.51 22.84
N LEU A 4 11.20 -19.32 22.12
CA LEU A 4 11.19 -18.55 20.88
C LEU A 4 11.38 -17.09 21.24
N SER A 5 12.62 -16.63 21.17
CA SER A 5 12.96 -15.24 21.42
C SER A 5 12.47 -14.38 20.25
N PRO A 6 12.10 -13.11 20.46
CA PRO A 6 11.68 -12.21 19.38
C PRO A 6 12.70 -12.15 18.21
N THR A 7 13.99 -12.28 18.51
CA THR A 7 15.08 -12.34 17.52
C THR A 7 14.96 -13.56 16.59
N GLU A 8 14.61 -14.74 17.12
CA GLU A 8 14.46 -15.96 16.32
C GLU A 8 13.23 -15.86 15.41
N LEU A 9 12.13 -15.25 15.88
CA LEU A 9 10.95 -15.00 15.05
C LEU A 9 11.26 -14.05 13.88
N ILE A 10 12.10 -13.04 14.09
CA ILE A 10 12.53 -12.14 13.02
C ILE A 10 13.35 -12.90 11.96
N ILE A 11 14.27 -13.78 12.37
CA ILE A 11 15.06 -14.58 11.43
C ILE A 11 14.17 -15.48 10.58
N ILE A 12 13.19 -16.16 11.20
CA ILE A 12 12.22 -16.99 10.48
C ILE A 12 11.39 -16.14 9.51
N LEU A 13 10.93 -14.97 9.95
CA LEU A 13 10.17 -14.04 9.11
C LEU A 13 10.96 -13.62 7.86
N VAL A 14 12.25 -13.34 8.00
CA VAL A 14 13.12 -13.02 6.86
C VAL A 14 13.22 -14.18 5.88
N ILE A 15 13.34 -15.42 6.35
CA ILE A 15 13.38 -16.61 5.48
C ILE A 15 12.05 -16.77 4.73
N VAL A 16 10.92 -16.61 5.42
CA VAL A 16 9.59 -16.69 4.79
C VAL A 16 9.43 -15.58 3.76
N LEU A 17 9.88 -14.36 4.04
CA LEU A 17 9.89 -13.25 3.08
C LEU A 17 10.80 -13.52 1.88
N ALA A 18 11.92 -14.22 2.05
CA ALA A 18 12.79 -14.59 0.94
C ALA A 18 12.14 -15.63 0.00
N ILE A 19 11.37 -16.58 0.56
CA ILE A 19 10.69 -17.62 -0.23
C ILE A 19 9.41 -17.07 -0.88
N PHE A 20 8.56 -16.41 -0.10
CA PHE A 20 7.23 -15.97 -0.53
C PHE A 20 7.21 -14.54 -1.10
N GLY A 21 8.18 -13.72 -0.73
CA GLY A 21 8.21 -12.28 -1.06
C GLY A 21 7.35 -11.42 -0.13
N ALA A 22 7.75 -10.15 0.06
CA ALA A 22 7.00 -9.18 0.85
C ALA A 22 5.61 -8.86 0.27
N GLY A 23 5.46 -8.88 -1.05
CA GLY A 23 4.19 -8.60 -1.72
C GLY A 23 3.10 -9.64 -1.42
N LYS A 24 3.43 -10.94 -1.44
CA LYS A 24 2.48 -12.02 -1.14
C LYS A 24 2.08 -12.05 0.33
N LEU A 25 3.02 -11.78 1.24
CA LEU A 25 2.71 -11.68 2.67
C LEU A 25 1.88 -10.42 3.01
N SER A 26 2.14 -9.29 2.36
CA SER A 26 1.37 -8.05 2.56
C SER A 26 -0.08 -8.17 2.08
N THR A 27 -0.32 -8.79 0.92
CA THR A 27 -1.70 -9.00 0.43
C THR A 27 -2.49 -9.96 1.31
N LEU A 28 -1.87 -11.07 1.74
CA LEU A 28 -2.50 -12.03 2.66
C LEU A 28 -2.72 -11.41 4.05
N GLY A 29 -1.73 -10.70 4.57
CA GLY A 29 -1.80 -10.00 5.85
C GLY A 29 -2.84 -8.88 5.86
N GLY A 30 -3.01 -8.15 4.76
CA GLY A 30 -4.07 -7.13 4.61
C GLY A 30 -5.47 -7.75 4.65
N ALA A 31 -5.70 -8.86 3.96
CA ALA A 31 -6.98 -9.57 3.98
C ALA A 31 -7.29 -10.17 5.36
N LEU A 32 -6.31 -10.84 5.97
CA LEU A 32 -6.44 -11.41 7.32
C LEU A 32 -6.62 -10.31 8.37
N GLY A 33 -5.86 -9.22 8.28
CA GLY A 33 -5.95 -8.09 9.20
C GLY A 33 -7.31 -7.41 9.16
N LYS A 34 -7.90 -7.26 7.97
CA LYS A 34 -9.27 -6.75 7.82
C LYS A 34 -10.29 -7.69 8.47
N GLY A 35 -10.18 -8.99 8.24
CA GLY A 35 -11.05 -10.00 8.87
C GLY A 35 -10.93 -10.02 10.40
N VAL A 36 -9.71 -9.93 10.95
CA VAL A 36 -9.47 -9.86 12.41
C VAL A 36 -10.02 -8.55 12.98
N LYS A 37 -9.87 -7.43 12.27
CA LYS A 37 -10.44 -6.14 12.67
C LYS A 37 -11.96 -6.20 12.75
N ASP A 38 -12.60 -6.77 11.73
CA ASP A 38 -14.06 -6.89 11.67
C ASP A 38 -14.56 -7.90 12.72
N PHE A 39 -13.81 -8.97 13.00
CA PHE A 39 -14.08 -9.90 14.10
C PHE A 39 -14.00 -9.22 15.47
N ARG A 40 -12.98 -8.39 15.70
CA ARG A 40 -12.81 -7.63 16.95
C ARG A 40 -13.93 -6.60 17.15
N ALA A 41 -14.34 -5.91 16.08
CA ALA A 41 -15.45 -4.97 16.09
C ALA A 41 -16.78 -5.67 16.43
N ALA A 42 -17.07 -6.81 15.78
CA ALA A 42 -18.27 -7.60 16.05
C ALA A 42 -18.32 -8.17 17.48
N MET A 43 -17.16 -8.41 18.11
CA MET A 43 -17.06 -8.91 19.48
C MET A 43 -17.22 -7.80 20.55
N GLY A 44 -17.56 -6.56 20.16
CA GLY A 44 -17.80 -5.45 21.09
C GLY A 44 -16.60 -4.54 21.36
N GLY A 45 -15.60 -4.53 20.46
CA GLY A 45 -14.49 -3.58 20.53
C GLY A 45 -14.89 -2.21 20.00
N ASP A 46 -14.86 -1.18 20.86
CA ASP A 46 -15.24 0.21 20.57
C ASP A 46 -14.55 0.76 19.31
N ASP A 47 -15.37 1.12 18.32
CA ASP A 47 -15.00 1.67 17.01
C ASP A 47 -14.55 3.13 17.14
N LYS A 48 -13.25 3.38 17.37
CA LYS A 48 -12.66 4.68 17.03
C LYS A 48 -11.25 4.48 16.46
N ASN A 49 -11.16 4.65 15.14
CA ASN A 49 -9.95 4.75 14.31
C ASN A 49 -9.55 3.48 13.54
N ALA A 50 -10.33 3.12 12.53
CA ALA A 50 -10.04 1.98 11.65
C ALA A 50 -10.18 2.35 10.17
N GLY A 51 -9.23 3.12 9.62
CA GLY A 51 -9.14 3.32 8.18
C GLY A 51 -8.07 4.31 7.72
N LYS A 52 -6.85 3.83 7.49
CA LYS A 52 -6.02 4.36 6.41
C LYS A 52 -5.66 3.19 5.53
N ASP A 53 -6.42 3.04 4.45
CA ASP A 53 -6.30 1.99 3.44
C ASP A 53 -4.87 1.95 2.89
N GLY A 54 -4.13 0.93 3.31
CA GLY A 54 -2.79 0.60 2.79
C GLY A 54 -2.92 -0.14 1.47
N GLY A 55 -3.31 0.59 0.42
CA GLY A 55 -3.29 0.15 -0.97
C GLY A 55 -2.26 0.92 -1.79
N SER A 56 -0.99 0.95 -1.38
CA SER A 56 0.08 1.40 -2.29
C SER A 56 0.47 0.26 -3.23
N SER A 57 -0.28 0.13 -4.32
CA SER A 57 0.23 -0.39 -5.60
C SER A 57 -0.76 -0.08 -6.72
N GLU A 58 -1.09 1.19 -6.93
CA GLU A 58 -1.36 1.66 -8.29
C GLU A 58 -0.05 2.24 -8.81
N LEU A 59 0.72 1.39 -9.51
CA LEU A 59 1.76 1.87 -10.39
C LEU A 59 1.06 2.76 -11.43
N GLN A 60 1.31 4.06 -11.32
CA GLN A 60 1.12 5.02 -12.39
C GLN A 60 1.83 4.49 -13.65
N ALA A 61 1.06 4.00 -14.61
CA ALA A 61 1.52 3.72 -15.97
C ALA A 61 0.50 4.27 -16.98
N ALA A 62 0.28 5.59 -16.95
CA ALA A 62 -0.31 6.33 -18.05
C ALA A 62 0.09 7.83 -17.98
N LYS A 63 1.40 8.12 -18.03
CA LYS A 63 1.87 9.46 -18.42
C LYS A 63 1.86 9.54 -19.96
N VAL A 64 0.67 9.66 -20.56
CA VAL A 64 0.53 10.34 -21.85
C VAL A 64 0.12 11.76 -21.53
N SER A 65 1.12 12.60 -21.39
CA SER A 65 1.03 14.05 -21.45
C SER A 65 2.45 14.52 -21.70
N GLU A 66 2.78 14.68 -22.97
CA GLU A 66 3.77 15.65 -23.40
C GLU A 66 3.06 17.01 -23.48
N PRO A 67 3.35 17.96 -22.57
CA PRO A 67 3.17 19.37 -22.85
C PRO A 67 4.56 19.97 -22.94
N THR A 68 5.02 20.36 -24.13
CA THR A 68 5.96 21.49 -24.31
C THR A 68 5.98 21.87 -25.78
N GLY A 69 5.29 22.96 -26.08
CA GLY A 69 5.25 23.62 -27.36
C GLY A 69 4.80 25.05 -27.13
N THR A 70 5.62 25.77 -26.37
CA THR A 70 5.66 27.23 -26.21
C THR A 70 5.38 27.94 -27.54
N SER A 71 4.36 28.78 -27.60
CA SER A 71 4.51 30.24 -27.60
C SER A 71 3.17 30.90 -27.94
N GLN A 72 2.64 31.66 -26.99
CA GLN A 72 1.76 32.79 -27.27
C GLN A 72 2.55 33.85 -28.08
N GLU A 73 1.83 34.66 -28.86
CA GLU A 73 1.66 36.10 -28.62
C GLU A 73 1.69 36.95 -29.91
N GLY A 74 0.72 37.87 -29.97
CA GLY A 74 0.67 39.02 -30.87
C GLY A 74 0.07 38.73 -32.25
N SER A 75 -0.75 39.56 -32.86
CA SER A 75 -1.37 40.85 -32.51
C SER A 75 -2.14 41.24 -33.77
N ASP A 76 -3.30 41.84 -33.58
CA ASP A 76 -3.93 42.87 -34.40
C ASP A 76 -3.39 43.20 -35.82
N GLN A 77 -4.36 43.38 -36.73
CA GLN A 77 -4.49 44.52 -37.66
C GLN A 77 -3.98 44.44 -39.11
N GLU A 78 -4.88 44.90 -40.00
CA GLU A 78 -4.71 45.46 -41.35
C GLU A 78 -4.27 44.57 -42.54
N ALA A 79 -5.23 44.30 -43.43
CA ALA A 79 -5.28 44.81 -44.82
C ALA A 79 -6.61 44.44 -45.50
#